data_AF-A0A8I6XND9-F1
#
_entry.id   AF-A0A8I6XND9-F1
#
_cell.length_a   1.000
_cell.length_b   1.000
_cell.length_c   1.000
_cell.angle_alpha   90.00
_cell.angle_beta   90.00
_cell.angle_gamma   90.00
#
_symmetry.space_group_name_H-M   'P 1'
#
loop_
_entity.id
_entity.type
_entity.pdbx_description
1 polymer ?
#
loop_
_entity_poly.entity_id
_entity_poly.type
_entity_poly.pdbx_seq_one_letter_code
_entity_poly.pdbx_strand_id
1 'polypeptide(L)'
;MLTLFLEPGNHQPALRTRLPYLDPEFLTTGELTPLSDVYSLGVIILFLLIGLPPLSIGKKVSEALENDHLNTLIDKSAGNWPYVQAKQLAVVALSCVEMTREKRPDLLTKVWSVIEPLIRKPPVASWPCVQSAVRGSCVPDNLICPIRMDIMKDPQVASDGFTYEAEAIRRWFDGGNNRSPMTNLLLANRALVPNRALVSSIQEYLEQQRQPGS
;
A
#
# COMPACT_ATOMS: atom_id res chain seq x y z
N MET A 1 28.73 2.71 23.27
CA MET A 1 27.87 1.50 23.28
C MET A 1 26.72 1.75 22.30
N LEU A 2 26.96 1.45 21.02
CA LEU A 2 25.98 1.45 19.93
C LEU A 2 26.37 0.29 19.01
N THR A 3 26.18 -0.94 19.50
CA THR A 3 26.24 -2.14 18.67
C THR A 3 24.88 -2.30 18.00
N LEU A 4 24.66 -1.52 16.95
CA LEU A 4 23.67 -1.86 15.94
C LEU A 4 24.14 -3.17 15.32
N PHE A 5 23.49 -4.26 15.69
CA PHE A 5 23.68 -5.58 15.12
C PHE A 5 23.64 -5.50 13.58
N LEU A 6 24.81 -5.66 12.95
CA LEU A 6 24.97 -6.02 11.55
C LEU A 6 26.15 -7.00 11.48
N GLU A 7 25.82 -8.29 11.47
CA GLU A 7 26.75 -9.30 10.96
C GLU A 7 26.96 -9.06 9.44
N PRO A 8 28.14 -9.41 8.89
CA PRO A 8 28.54 -8.99 7.55
C PRO A 8 27.86 -9.85 6.47
N GLY A 9 26.67 -9.41 6.05
CA GLY A 9 26.06 -9.73 4.77
C GLY A 9 26.16 -8.52 3.85
N ASN A 10 26.96 -8.65 2.80
CA ASN A 10 27.31 -7.63 1.83
C ASN A 10 26.08 -7.04 1.11
N HIS A 11 25.48 -5.98 1.67
CA HIS A 11 24.82 -4.82 1.05
C HIS A 11 24.35 -3.91 2.19
N GLN A 12 24.98 -2.76 2.42
CA GLN A 12 24.37 -1.74 3.29
C GLN A 12 23.24 -1.08 2.51
N PRO A 13 21.95 -1.31 2.82
CA PRO A 13 20.93 -0.38 2.36
C PRO A 13 21.24 0.94 3.07
N ALA A 14 21.71 1.92 2.29
CA ALA A 14 22.28 3.17 2.77
C ALA A 14 21.44 3.73 3.93
N LEU A 15 22.01 3.86 5.14
CA LEU A 15 21.32 4.41 6.31
C LEU A 15 20.52 5.68 5.98
N ARG A 16 21.04 6.51 5.06
CA ARG A 16 20.38 7.67 4.46
C ARG A 16 18.97 7.42 3.91
N THR A 17 18.67 6.26 3.33
CA THR A 17 17.35 5.96 2.77
C THR A 17 16.33 5.59 3.84
N ARG A 18 16.77 5.12 5.02
CA ARG A 18 15.91 4.70 6.13
C ARG A 18 15.70 5.78 7.18
N LEU A 19 16.69 6.66 7.37
CA LEU A 19 16.67 7.73 8.38
C LEU A 19 15.36 8.53 8.44
N PRO A 20 14.72 8.92 7.31
CA PRO A 20 13.50 9.72 7.37
C PRO A 20 12.31 9.01 8.02
N TYR A 21 12.30 7.67 8.00
CA TYR A 21 11.23 6.85 8.56
C TYR A 21 11.48 6.48 10.03
N LEU A 22 12.71 6.68 10.53
CA LEU A 22 13.05 6.31 11.90
C LEU A 22 12.54 7.34 12.89
N ASP A 23 11.97 6.83 13.98
CA ASP A 23 11.48 7.63 15.09
C ASP A 23 12.60 8.51 15.68
N PRO A 24 12.43 9.85 15.74
CA PRO A 24 13.43 10.76 16.29
C PRO A 24 13.76 10.50 17.76
N GLU A 25 12.79 10.02 18.54
CA GLU A 25 13.02 9.64 19.93
C GLU A 25 13.75 8.31 20.05
N PHE A 26 13.48 7.34 19.17
CA PHE A 26 14.29 6.12 19.09
C PHE A 26 15.75 6.45 18.77
N LEU A 27 15.99 7.37 17.83
CA LEU A 27 17.34 7.80 17.47
C LEU A 27 18.08 8.48 18.63
N THR A 28 17.36 9.14 19.53
CA THR A 28 17.93 9.88 20.66
C THR A 28 18.08 8.99 21.90
N THR A 29 17.07 8.18 22.20
CA THR A 29 16.97 7.38 23.44
C THR A 29 17.49 5.96 23.28
N GLY A 30 17.52 5.43 22.05
CA GLY A 30 17.80 4.03 21.77
C GLY A 30 16.65 3.06 22.12
N GLU A 31 15.51 3.58 22.60
CA GLU A 31 14.37 2.77 23.03
C GLU A 31 13.37 2.60 21.88
N LEU A 32 13.14 1.34 21.47
CA LEU A 32 12.16 1.00 20.43
C LEU A 32 10.81 0.71 21.07
N THR A 33 9.74 1.34 20.57
CA THR A 33 8.38 1.19 21.10
C THR A 33 7.36 1.02 19.96
N PRO A 34 6.12 0.58 20.24
CA PRO A 34 5.05 0.59 19.23
C PRO A 34 4.78 1.98 18.62
N LEU A 35 5.06 3.05 19.36
CA LEU A 35 4.93 4.43 18.87
C LEU A 35 6.03 4.81 17.86
N SER A 36 7.12 4.04 17.80
CA SER A 36 8.13 4.18 16.75
C SER A 36 7.62 3.62 15.41
N ASP A 37 6.82 2.55 15.45
CA ASP A 37 6.12 2.04 14.26
C ASP A 37 5.03 3.01 13.79
N VAL A 38 4.31 3.65 14.73
CA VAL A 38 3.34 4.71 14.42
C VAL A 38 3.99 5.86 13.66
N TYR A 39 5.16 6.33 14.12
CA TYR A 39 5.92 7.38 13.42
C TYR A 39 6.29 6.94 12.00
N SER A 40 6.86 5.75 11.86
CA SER A 40 7.28 5.19 10.58
C SER A 40 6.09 5.09 9.60
N LEU A 41 4.94 4.61 10.09
CA LEU A 41 3.69 4.53 9.34
C LEU A 41 3.23 5.92 8.90
N GLY A 42 3.29 6.93 9.77
CA GLY A 42 2.97 8.32 9.44
C GLY A 42 3.80 8.83 8.26
N VAL A 43 5.11 8.64 8.29
CA VAL A 43 6.01 9.05 7.20
C VAL A 43 5.68 8.31 5.90
N ILE A 44 5.39 7.01 5.96
CA ILE A 44 4.98 6.22 4.79
C ILE A 44 3.67 6.74 4.20
N ILE A 45 2.67 7.03 5.03
CA ILE A 45 1.39 7.55 4.57
C ILE A 45 1.58 8.91 3.88
N LEU A 46 2.36 9.82 4.48
CA LEU A 46 2.69 11.10 3.86
C LEU A 46 3.43 10.89 2.53
N PHE A 47 4.41 10.00 2.49
CA PHE A 47 5.14 9.67 1.27
C PHE A 47 4.22 9.18 0.14
N LEU A 48 3.28 8.28 0.46
CA LEU A 48 2.32 7.76 -0.50
C LEU A 48 1.34 8.82 -1.01
N LEU A 49 0.90 9.73 -0.15
CA LEU A 49 -0.01 10.81 -0.54
C LEU A 49 0.64 11.82 -1.49
N ILE A 50 1.92 12.12 -1.29
CA ILE A 50 2.59 13.25 -1.94
C ILE A 50 3.51 12.81 -3.08
N GLY A 51 4.00 11.56 -3.08
CA GLY A 51 4.90 11.04 -4.10
C GLY A 51 6.28 11.70 -4.12
N LEU A 52 6.62 12.46 -3.07
CA LEU A 52 7.89 13.18 -2.93
C LEU A 52 8.76 12.56 -1.83
N PRO A 53 10.10 12.72 -1.89
CA PRO A 53 10.99 12.24 -0.85
C PRO A 53 10.56 12.70 0.56
N PRO A 54 10.70 11.85 1.59
CA PRO A 54 10.13 12.07 2.94
C PRO A 54 10.77 13.23 3.72
N LEU A 55 11.84 13.86 3.22
CA LEU A 55 12.49 14.98 3.86
C LEU A 55 11.57 16.22 3.85
N SER A 56 11.29 16.75 5.05
CA SER A 56 10.42 17.92 5.26
C SER A 56 8.98 17.76 4.78
N ILE A 57 8.53 16.53 4.53
CA ILE A 57 7.18 16.25 4.02
C ILE A 57 6.10 16.68 5.01
N GLY A 58 6.32 16.43 6.32
CA GLY A 58 5.37 16.83 7.37
C GLY A 58 5.13 18.34 7.39
N LYS A 59 6.17 19.17 7.28
CA LYS A 59 6.05 20.63 7.26
C LYS A 59 5.23 21.11 6.04
N LYS A 60 5.58 20.62 4.86
CA LYS A 60 4.88 20.97 3.61
C LYS A 60 3.39 20.59 3.66
N VAL A 61 3.08 19.40 4.20
CA VAL A 61 1.70 18.93 4.31
C VAL A 61 0.92 19.73 5.37
N SER A 62 1.54 20.10 6.49
CA SER A 62 0.93 20.98 7.50
C SER A 62 0.56 22.34 6.90
N GLU A 63 1.52 23.00 6.24
CA GLU A 63 1.30 24.28 5.57
C GLU A 63 0.21 24.18 4.49
N ALA A 64 0.22 23.11 3.69
CA ALA A 64 -0.80 22.90 2.66
C ALA A 64 -2.21 22.66 3.24
N LEU A 65 -2.31 22.00 4.39
CA LEU A 65 -3.58 21.78 5.08
C LEU A 65 -4.13 23.07 5.69
N GLU A 66 -3.27 23.87 6.32
CA GLU A 66 -3.63 25.18 6.89
C GLU A 66 -4.17 26.14 5.83
N ASN A 67 -3.59 26.11 4.63
CA ASN A 67 -4.03 26.94 3.52
C ASN A 67 -5.14 26.31 2.66
N ASP A 68 -5.62 25.09 2.98
CA ASP A 68 -6.56 24.29 2.17
C ASP A 68 -6.11 24.04 0.71
N HIS A 69 -4.80 23.90 0.49
CA HIS A 69 -4.17 23.67 -0.82
C HIS A 69 -3.59 22.24 -0.97
N LEU A 70 -4.01 21.29 -0.13
CA LEU A 70 -3.49 19.91 -0.15
C LEU A 70 -3.66 19.22 -1.52
N ASN A 71 -4.75 19.52 -2.22
CA ASN A 71 -5.03 18.99 -3.57
C ASN A 71 -3.93 19.30 -4.61
N THR A 72 -3.15 20.36 -4.42
CA THR A 72 -2.04 20.72 -5.30
C THR A 72 -0.79 19.90 -5.03
N LEU A 73 -0.65 19.39 -3.81
CA LEU A 73 0.53 18.69 -3.30
C LEU A 73 0.40 17.16 -3.45
N ILE A 74 -0.81 16.62 -3.44
CA ILE A 74 -1.07 15.19 -3.61
C ILE A 74 -0.53 14.68 -4.96
N ASP A 75 0.02 13.46 -4.96
CA ASP A 75 0.60 12.81 -6.13
C ASP A 75 -0.46 12.50 -7.19
N LYS A 76 -0.51 13.34 -8.22
CA LYS A 76 -1.44 13.18 -9.35
C LYS A 76 -1.09 11.98 -10.25
N SER A 77 0.12 11.43 -10.14
CA SER A 77 0.53 10.26 -10.92
C SER A 77 -0.14 8.96 -10.46
N ALA A 78 -0.57 8.92 -9.19
CA ALA A 78 -1.35 7.81 -8.61
C ALA A 78 -2.84 7.84 -8.99
N GLY A 79 -3.24 8.73 -9.91
CA GLY A 79 -4.61 8.86 -10.40
C GLY A 79 -5.46 9.85 -9.59
N ASN A 80 -6.79 9.66 -9.63
CA ASN A 80 -7.72 10.57 -8.97
C ASN A 80 -7.88 10.21 -7.50
N TRP A 81 -7.26 11.01 -6.63
CA TRP A 81 -7.42 10.83 -5.19
C TRP A 81 -8.79 11.30 -4.70
N PRO A 82 -9.46 10.51 -3.85
CA PRO A 82 -10.66 10.92 -3.16
C PRO A 82 -10.29 12.00 -2.11
N TYR A 83 -10.48 13.29 -2.45
CA TYR A 83 -9.90 14.41 -1.68
C TYR A 83 -10.24 14.40 -0.19
N VAL A 84 -11.50 14.10 0.16
CA VAL A 84 -11.94 14.08 1.57
C VAL A 84 -11.15 13.04 2.38
N GLN A 85 -11.02 11.83 1.82
CA GLN A 85 -10.30 10.72 2.43
C GLN A 85 -8.79 10.96 2.44
N ALA A 86 -8.24 11.52 1.35
CA ALA A 86 -6.84 11.92 1.30
C ALA A 86 -6.51 12.97 2.37
N LYS A 87 -7.41 13.95 2.59
CA LYS A 87 -7.29 14.96 3.64
C LYS A 87 -7.36 14.34 5.05
N GLN A 88 -8.30 13.42 5.28
CA GLN A 88 -8.38 12.66 6.56
C GLN A 88 -7.09 11.88 6.82
N LEU A 89 -6.57 11.22 5.79
CA LEU A 89 -5.35 10.43 5.86
C LEU A 89 -4.11 11.31 6.11
N ALA A 90 -4.04 12.49 5.49
CA ALA A 90 -2.97 13.46 5.73
C ALA A 90 -2.98 13.97 7.19
N VAL A 91 -4.16 14.27 7.73
CA VAL A 91 -4.30 14.76 9.11
C VAL A 91 -3.85 13.70 10.12
N VAL A 92 -4.32 12.45 9.99
CA VAL A 92 -3.89 11.39 10.93
C VAL A 92 -2.40 11.09 10.80
N ALA A 93 -1.86 11.13 9.57
CA ALA A 93 -0.44 10.92 9.33
C ALA A 93 0.43 12.04 9.93
N LEU A 94 -0.01 13.29 9.90
CA LEU A 94 0.66 14.39 10.60
C LEU A 94 0.72 14.16 12.11
N SER A 95 -0.37 13.69 12.72
CA SER A 95 -0.35 13.33 14.15
C SER A 95 0.60 12.17 14.46
N CYS A 96 0.76 11.21 13.53
CA CYS A 96 1.71 10.11 13.68
C CYS A 96 3.18 10.57 13.66
N VAL A 97 3.52 11.61 12.88
CA VAL A 97 4.90 12.11 12.73
C VAL A 97 5.28 13.20 13.75
N GLU A 98 4.53 13.30 14.85
CA GLU A 98 4.91 14.16 15.98
C GLU A 98 6.27 13.77 16.53
N MET A 99 7.10 14.79 16.81
CA MET A 99 8.47 14.57 17.28
C MET A 99 8.51 13.90 18.66
N THR A 100 7.53 14.21 19.51
CA THR A 100 7.38 13.62 20.85
C THR A 100 6.38 12.46 20.82
N ARG A 101 6.77 11.30 21.36
CA ARG A 101 5.99 10.05 21.33
C ARG A 101 4.63 10.21 22.01
N GLU A 102 4.52 11.00 23.08
CA GLU A 102 3.29 11.16 23.86
C GLU A 102 2.19 11.89 23.09
N LYS A 103 2.54 12.63 22.03
CA LYS A 103 1.59 13.31 21.15
C LYS A 103 1.11 12.41 20.01
N ARG A 104 1.77 11.28 19.77
CA ARG A 104 1.39 10.36 18.70
C ARG A 104 0.12 9.60 19.09
N PRO A 105 -0.79 9.36 18.14
CA PRO A 105 -2.00 8.60 18.38
C PRO A 105 -1.71 7.11 18.60
N ASP A 106 -2.56 6.44 19.37
CA ASP A 106 -2.57 4.98 19.41
C ASP A 106 -2.99 4.40 18.04
N LEU A 107 -2.26 3.37 17.62
CA LEU A 107 -2.41 2.75 16.31
C LEU A 107 -3.80 2.10 16.16
N LEU A 108 -4.26 1.34 17.16
CA LEU A 108 -5.45 0.51 17.06
C LEU A 108 -6.73 1.30 17.33
N THR A 109 -6.68 2.34 18.15
CA THR A 109 -7.88 3.11 18.48
C THR A 109 -8.09 4.30 17.55
N LYS A 110 -7.04 5.07 17.25
CA LYS A 110 -7.19 6.36 16.54
C LYS A 110 -6.77 6.27 15.09
N VAL A 111 -5.58 5.72 14.81
CA VAL A 111 -5.09 5.59 13.43
C VAL A 111 -5.95 4.60 12.64
N TRP A 112 -6.22 3.43 13.20
CA TRP A 112 -7.03 2.39 12.57
C TRP A 112 -8.47 2.85 12.28
N SER A 113 -9.08 3.67 13.15
CA SER A 113 -10.43 4.21 12.90
C SER A 113 -10.55 5.04 11.61
N VAL A 114 -9.42 5.61 11.14
CA VAL A 114 -9.35 6.35 9.88
C VAL A 114 -8.98 5.42 8.72
N ILE A 115 -8.05 4.48 8.94
CA ILE A 115 -7.54 3.60 7.88
C ILE A 115 -8.52 2.46 7.55
N GLU A 116 -9.21 1.87 8.51
CA GLU A 116 -10.09 0.72 8.27
C GLU A 116 -11.23 1.02 7.27
N PRO A 117 -11.96 2.15 7.37
CA PRO A 117 -12.99 2.50 6.39
C PRO A 117 -12.43 2.81 5.01
N LEU A 118 -11.13 3.13 4.92
CA LEU A 118 -10.41 3.34 3.66
C LEU A 118 -10.02 2.01 3.02
N ILE A 119 -9.73 0.97 3.82
CA ILE A 119 -9.42 -0.37 3.32
C ILE A 119 -10.69 -1.11 2.91
N ARG A 120 -11.75 -1.02 3.73
CA ARG A 120 -13.04 -1.65 3.44
C ARG A 120 -13.82 -0.72 2.52
N LYS A 121 -13.77 -0.99 1.21
CA LYS A 121 -14.53 -0.30 0.14
C LYS A 121 -15.81 0.39 0.71
N PRO A 122 -15.99 1.72 0.55
CA PRO A 122 -17.26 2.34 0.90
C PRO A 122 -18.38 1.67 0.09
N PRO A 123 -19.58 1.42 0.66
CA PRO A 123 -20.65 0.73 -0.06
C PRO A 123 -21.11 1.45 -1.33
N VAL A 124 -20.82 2.75 -1.48
CA VAL A 124 -21.26 3.57 -2.61
C VAL A 124 -20.30 4.74 -2.82
N ALA A 125 -19.10 4.51 -3.39
CA ALA A 125 -18.36 5.52 -4.15
C ALA A 125 -17.08 4.92 -4.72
N SER A 126 -17.07 4.80 -6.04
CA SER A 126 -15.92 4.65 -6.93
C SER A 126 -14.62 5.24 -6.39
N TRP A 127 -13.75 4.38 -5.86
CA TRP A 127 -12.32 4.62 -5.91
C TRP A 127 -11.76 4.09 -7.23
N PRO A 128 -10.76 4.76 -7.81
CA PRO A 128 -10.27 4.36 -9.10
C PRO A 128 -9.50 3.06 -8.97
N CYS A 129 -10.13 1.99 -9.44
CA CYS A 129 -9.43 0.90 -10.09
C CYS A 129 -8.25 1.44 -10.89
N VAL A 130 -7.13 0.70 -10.90
CA VAL A 130 -5.95 0.90 -11.76
C VAL A 130 -6.39 1.51 -13.09
N GLN A 131 -6.18 2.83 -13.23
CA GLN A 131 -6.73 3.58 -14.34
C GLN A 131 -5.89 3.27 -15.57
N SER A 132 -6.43 2.44 -16.47
CA SER A 132 -6.09 2.59 -17.88
C SER A 132 -6.80 3.86 -18.37
N ALA A 133 -6.07 4.78 -18.98
CA ALA A 133 -6.51 6.16 -19.28
C ALA A 133 -7.64 6.28 -20.33
N VAL A 134 -8.46 5.25 -20.55
CA VAL A 134 -9.52 5.26 -21.55
C VAL A 134 -10.74 4.53 -20.99
N ARG A 135 -11.75 5.33 -20.59
CA ARG A 135 -13.11 4.95 -20.11
C ARG A 135 -13.21 4.44 -18.68
N GLY A 136 -13.93 5.20 -17.84
CA GLY A 136 -14.16 4.97 -16.41
C GLY A 136 -15.00 3.74 -16.05
N SER A 137 -14.63 2.55 -16.50
CA SER A 137 -15.11 1.29 -15.94
C SER A 137 -14.05 0.73 -14.99
N CYS A 138 -14.44 0.47 -13.74
CA CYS A 138 -13.58 -0.26 -12.81
C CYS A 138 -13.48 -1.73 -13.25
N VAL A 139 -12.26 -2.26 -13.32
CA VAL A 139 -12.01 -3.68 -13.52
C VAL A 139 -12.55 -4.41 -12.28
N PRO A 140 -13.39 -5.45 -12.45
CA PRO A 140 -13.83 -6.27 -11.31
C PRO A 140 -12.63 -6.89 -10.58
N ASP A 141 -12.60 -6.77 -9.25
CA ASP A 141 -11.47 -7.21 -8.40
C ASP A 141 -11.08 -8.67 -8.64
N ASN A 142 -12.03 -9.55 -8.93
CA ASN A 142 -11.79 -10.97 -9.14
C ASN A 142 -10.95 -11.26 -10.40
N LEU A 143 -10.78 -10.27 -11.28
CA LEU A 143 -9.91 -10.35 -12.47
C LEU A 143 -8.48 -9.89 -12.19
N ILE A 144 -8.23 -9.24 -11.04
CA ILE A 144 -6.96 -8.60 -10.70
C ILE A 144 -6.11 -9.56 -9.86
N CYS A 145 -4.83 -9.71 -10.21
CA CYS A 145 -3.89 -10.48 -9.43
C CYS A 145 -3.58 -9.76 -8.09
N PRO A 146 -3.74 -10.40 -6.92
CA PRO A 146 -3.42 -9.78 -5.64
C PRO A 146 -1.94 -9.44 -5.43
N ILE A 147 -1.03 -10.09 -6.15
CA ILE A 147 0.43 -9.81 -6.06
C ILE A 147 0.82 -8.69 -7.02
N ARG A 148 0.39 -8.77 -8.29
CA ARG A 148 0.81 -7.82 -9.34
C ARG A 148 -0.05 -6.57 -9.42
N MET A 149 -1.26 -6.62 -8.88
CA MET A 149 -2.24 -5.54 -8.94
C MET A 149 -2.60 -5.15 -10.40
N ASP A 150 -2.59 -6.11 -11.33
CA ASP A 150 -3.02 -5.97 -12.72
C ASP A 150 -3.97 -7.10 -13.16
N ILE A 151 -4.64 -6.96 -14.30
CA ILE A 151 -5.50 -8.01 -14.86
C ILE A 151 -4.64 -9.25 -15.15
N MET A 152 -5.07 -10.41 -14.65
CA MET A 152 -4.39 -11.68 -14.87
C MET A 152 -4.40 -12.09 -16.34
N LYS A 153 -3.27 -12.56 -16.84
CA LYS A 153 -3.11 -13.15 -18.18
C LYS A 153 -3.10 -14.67 -18.09
N ASP A 154 -2.45 -15.22 -17.06
CA ASP A 154 -2.41 -16.65 -16.77
C ASP A 154 -2.83 -16.89 -15.30
N PRO A 155 -4.15 -16.87 -15.01
CA PRO A 155 -4.66 -17.05 -13.65
C PRO A 155 -4.47 -18.49 -13.15
N GLN A 156 -3.81 -18.63 -12.00
CA GLN A 156 -3.49 -19.89 -11.33
C GLN A 156 -4.02 -19.88 -9.89
N VAL A 157 -4.75 -20.91 -9.51
CA VAL A 157 -5.29 -21.10 -8.16
C VAL A 157 -4.26 -21.81 -7.29
N ALA A 158 -3.97 -21.24 -6.12
CA ALA A 158 -3.16 -21.89 -5.09
C ALA A 158 -4.02 -22.76 -4.15
N SER A 159 -3.38 -23.53 -3.26
CA SER A 159 -4.07 -24.49 -2.37
C SER A 159 -5.01 -23.85 -1.33
N ASP A 160 -4.96 -22.52 -1.16
CA ASP A 160 -5.87 -21.72 -0.33
C ASP A 160 -7.12 -21.23 -1.09
N GLY A 161 -7.22 -21.50 -2.39
CA GLY A 161 -8.34 -21.10 -3.24
C GLY A 161 -8.23 -19.70 -3.83
N PHE A 162 -7.18 -18.93 -3.52
CA PHE A 162 -6.94 -17.64 -4.17
C PHE A 162 -6.30 -17.83 -5.55
N THR A 163 -6.65 -16.93 -6.47
CA THR A 163 -6.12 -16.93 -7.84
C THR A 163 -5.10 -15.82 -8.03
N TYR A 164 -3.99 -16.13 -8.68
CA TYR A 164 -2.87 -15.23 -8.92
C TYR A 164 -2.40 -15.32 -10.37
N GLU A 165 -1.69 -14.31 -10.87
CA GLU A 165 -0.91 -14.42 -12.10
C GLU A 165 0.19 -15.48 -11.92
N ALA A 166 0.29 -16.41 -12.86
CA ALA A 166 1.18 -17.57 -12.79
C ALA A 166 2.63 -17.18 -12.50
N GLU A 167 3.13 -16.18 -13.23
CA GLU A 167 4.49 -15.70 -13.09
C GLU A 167 4.74 -15.09 -11.69
N ALA A 168 3.74 -14.42 -11.12
CA ALA A 168 3.86 -13.76 -9.82
C ALA A 168 3.91 -14.76 -8.66
N ILE A 169 2.98 -15.72 -8.65
CA ILE A 169 2.92 -16.73 -7.60
C ILE A 169 4.10 -17.72 -7.67
N ARG A 170 4.60 -18.02 -8.87
CA ARG A 170 5.81 -18.82 -9.04
C ARG A 170 7.03 -18.13 -8.44
N ARG A 171 7.28 -16.85 -8.78
CA ARG A 171 8.37 -16.08 -8.15
C ARG A 171 8.26 -16.02 -6.64
N TRP A 172 7.05 -15.89 -6.11
CA TRP A 172 6.81 -15.90 -4.68
C TRP A 172 7.29 -17.22 -4.03
N PHE A 173 6.97 -18.36 -4.64
CA PHE A 173 7.44 -19.68 -4.18
C PHE A 173 8.93 -19.92 -4.40
N ASP A 174 9.48 -19.44 -5.53
CA ASP A 174 10.91 -19.52 -5.84
C ASP A 174 11.75 -18.72 -4.83
N GLY A 175 11.19 -17.65 -4.27
CA GLY A 175 11.74 -16.91 -3.13
C GLY A 175 11.72 -17.67 -1.80
N GLY A 176 11.31 -18.94 -1.78
CA GLY A 176 11.29 -19.79 -0.59
C GLY A 176 10.00 -19.72 0.23
N ASN A 177 9.03 -18.88 -0.15
CA ASN A 177 7.79 -18.71 0.61
C ASN A 177 6.90 -19.96 0.53
N ASN A 178 6.31 -20.35 1.67
CA ASN A 178 5.32 -21.41 1.77
C ASN A 178 3.95 -20.91 2.30
N ARG A 179 3.75 -19.59 2.28
CA ARG A 179 2.54 -18.92 2.76
C ARG A 179 1.75 -18.31 1.61
N SER A 180 0.45 -18.16 1.83
CA SER A 180 -0.46 -17.43 0.97
C SER A 180 -0.02 -15.97 0.85
N PRO A 181 0.19 -15.43 -0.36
CA PRO A 181 0.43 -14.01 -0.55
C PRO A 181 -0.73 -13.12 -0.08
N MET A 182 -1.96 -13.64 -0.08
CA MET A 182 -3.15 -12.85 0.25
C MET A 182 -3.41 -12.80 1.76
N THR A 183 -3.18 -13.91 2.46
CA THR A 183 -3.56 -14.06 3.89
C THR A 183 -2.38 -14.26 4.82
N ASN A 184 -1.17 -14.47 4.28
CA ASN A 184 0.03 -14.83 5.03
C ASN A 184 -0.10 -16.14 5.87
N LEU A 185 -1.12 -16.95 5.60
CA LEU A 185 -1.32 -18.26 6.21
C LEU A 185 -0.49 -19.34 5.48
N LEU A 186 -0.09 -20.39 6.19
CA LEU A 186 0.66 -21.50 5.59
C LEU A 186 -0.19 -22.22 4.54
N LEU A 187 0.36 -22.45 3.36
CA LEU A 187 -0.30 -23.22 2.31
C LEU A 187 -0.16 -24.72 2.59
N ALA A 188 -1.22 -25.48 2.30
CA ALA A 188 -1.16 -26.93 2.41
C ALA A 188 -0.11 -27.53 1.46
N ASN A 189 0.03 -26.94 0.27
CA ASN A 189 1.07 -27.25 -0.70
C ASN A 189 1.28 -26.09 -1.70
N ARG A 190 2.35 -26.16 -2.50
CA ARG A 190 2.70 -25.17 -3.54
C ARG A 190 2.16 -25.54 -4.93
N ALA A 191 1.21 -26.47 -5.03
CA ALA A 191 0.62 -26.83 -6.31
C ALA A 191 -0.22 -25.65 -6.83
N LEU A 192 -0.17 -25.46 -8.15
CA LEU A 192 -0.92 -24.43 -8.86
C LEU A 192 -1.82 -25.10 -9.88
N VAL A 193 -3.08 -24.68 -9.89
CA VAL A 193 -4.10 -25.20 -10.81
C VAL A 193 -4.56 -24.07 -11.73
N PRO A 194 -4.50 -24.23 -13.07
CA PRO A 194 -4.96 -23.19 -13.99
C PRO A 194 -6.45 -22.89 -13.82
N ASN A 195 -6.81 -21.61 -13.63
CA ASN A 195 -8.20 -21.17 -13.54
C ASN A 195 -8.77 -20.81 -14.92
N ARG A 196 -9.08 -21.84 -15.72
CA ARG A 196 -9.59 -21.64 -17.09
C ARG A 196 -10.91 -20.87 -17.15
N ALA A 197 -11.77 -21.02 -16.14
CA ALA A 197 -13.03 -20.27 -16.06
C ALA A 197 -12.75 -18.76 -15.95
N LEU A 198 -11.79 -18.38 -15.11
CA LEU A 198 -11.40 -16.98 -14.95
C LEU A 198 -10.75 -16.41 -16.21
N VAL A 199 -9.99 -17.22 -16.96
CA VAL A 199 -9.49 -16.80 -18.29
C VAL A 199 -10.64 -16.37 -19.19
N SER A 200 -11.70 -17.17 -19.28
CA SER A 200 -12.88 -16.84 -20.09
C SER A 200 -13.56 -15.56 -19.61
N SER A 201 -13.75 -15.38 -18.29
CA SER A 201 -14.34 -14.15 -17.74
C SER A 201 -13.48 -12.91 -18.01
N ILE A 202 -12.15 -13.04 -17.96
CA ILE A 202 -11.23 -11.94 -18.28
C ILE A 202 -11.32 -11.59 -19.76
N GLN A 203 -11.37 -12.58 -20.65
CA GLN A 203 -11.50 -12.35 -22.10
C GLN A 203 -12.80 -11.62 -22.43
N GLU A 204 -13.92 -12.07 -21.88
CA GLU A 204 -15.23 -11.44 -22.04
C GLU A 204 -15.20 -9.97 -21.58
N TYR A 205 -14.62 -9.71 -20.40
CA TYR A 205 -14.46 -8.34 -19.91
C TYR A 205 -13.64 -7.47 -20.87
N LEU A 206 -12.50 -7.97 -21.35
CA LEU A 206 -11.64 -7.22 -22.28
C LEU A 206 -12.30 -6.95 -23.64
N GLU A 207 -13.14 -7.86 -24.12
CA GLU A 207 -13.93 -7.69 -25.34
C GLU A 207 -15.00 -6.60 -25.17
N GLN A 208 -15.70 -6.59 -24.04
CA GLN A 208 -16.68 -5.55 -23.72
C GLN A 208 -16.03 -4.16 -23.65
N GLN A 209 -14.79 -4.05 -23.14
CA GLN A 209 -14.06 -2.76 -23.10
C GLN A 209 -13.54 -2.31 -24.48
N ARG A 210 -13.42 -3.23 -25.45
CA ARG A 210 -12.98 -2.93 -26.82
C ARG A 210 -14.08 -2.39 -27.71
N GLN A 211 -15.36 -2.67 -27.43
CA GLN A 211 -16.47 -2.11 -28.20
C GLN A 211 -16.69 -0.65 -27.75
N PRO A 212 -16.32 0.36 -28.55
CA PRO A 212 -16.80 1.72 -28.29
C PRO A 212 -18.31 1.70 -28.54
N GLY A 213 -19.08 2.43 -27.71
CA GLY A 213 -20.52 2.56 -27.86
C GLY A 213 -20.93 2.77 -29.32
N SER A 214 -21.94 1.99 -29.73
CA SER A 214 -22.74 2.28 -30.93
C SER A 214 -23.41 3.63 -30.81
#